data_AF-A0A5C0SPB9-F1
#
_entry.id   AF-A0A5C0SPB9-F1
#
_cell.length_a   1.000
_cell.length_b   1.000
_cell.length_c   1.000
_cell.angle_alpha   90.00
_cell.angle_beta   90.00
_cell.angle_gamma   90.00
#
_symmetry.space_group_name_H-M   'P 1'
#
loop_
_entity.id
_entity.type
_entity.pdbx_description
1 polymer ?
#
loop_
_entity_poly.entity_id
_entity_poly.type
_entity_poly.pdbx_seq_one_letter_code
_entity_poly.pdbx_strand_id
1 'polypeptide(L)'
;MIIFVGRSNVGKSTLIFRLTGKWVKRGKRPGVTRKPVEINWRGKLVVDMPGFGFMSGVPKAKQERIKDEIVHFIEDNAEEIELAVLVVDGKAAPEIIERWEKRGEIPIDVEFYAFLRELGIPVIVAVNKMDKIRNLQRTINFLAEKFGVPYSEVPETFIPISAKFGKNLLELRKLMEKKLEEGRKQPSAETESENLENDVGDGLLDAVE
;
A
#
# COMPACT_ATOMS: atom_id res chain seq x y z
N MET A 1 -9.84 -4.43 -0.95
CA MET A 1 -9.48 -3.67 0.28
C MET A 1 -8.32 -2.70 0.00
N ILE A 2 -8.16 -1.65 0.81
CA ILE A 2 -7.03 -0.70 0.74
C ILE A 2 -6.19 -0.88 2.00
N ILE A 3 -4.93 -1.28 1.85
CA ILE A 3 -4.02 -1.45 2.99
C ILE A 3 -3.14 -0.22 3.18
N PHE A 4 -2.89 0.14 4.44
CA PHE A 4 -1.91 1.15 4.81
C PHE A 4 -0.76 0.46 5.54
N VAL A 5 0.45 0.66 5.03
CA VAL A 5 1.68 0.01 5.50
C VAL A 5 2.78 1.03 5.69
N GLY A 6 3.82 0.68 6.44
CA GLY A 6 4.96 1.56 6.70
C GLY A 6 5.52 1.38 8.09
N ARG A 7 6.72 1.93 8.31
CA ARG A 7 7.43 1.80 9.58
C ARG A 7 6.67 2.41 10.75
N SER A 8 7.01 1.99 11.96
CA SER A 8 6.49 2.63 13.17
C SER A 8 6.78 4.14 13.17
N ASN A 9 5.81 4.95 13.63
CA ASN A 9 5.91 6.41 13.76
C ASN A 9 6.10 7.24 12.46
N VAL A 10 5.87 6.67 11.28
CA VAL A 10 5.85 7.43 10.00
C VAL A 10 4.62 8.34 9.86
N GLY A 11 3.57 8.09 10.65
CA GLY A 11 2.34 8.90 10.68
C GLY A 11 1.14 8.28 9.98
N LYS A 12 1.19 6.97 9.70
CA LYS A 12 0.12 6.18 9.07
C LYS A 12 -1.26 6.34 9.72
N SER A 13 -1.41 6.11 11.02
CA SER A 13 -2.73 6.24 11.68
C SER A 13 -3.25 7.70 11.70
N THR A 14 -2.35 8.70 11.67
CA THR A 14 -2.76 10.10 11.50
C THR A 14 -3.27 10.35 10.07
N LEU A 15 -2.61 9.76 9.07
CA LEU A 15 -3.07 9.82 7.68
C LEU A 15 -4.45 9.17 7.51
N ILE A 16 -4.63 7.97 8.04
CA ILE A 16 -5.93 7.26 8.00
C ILE A 16 -7.02 8.09 8.65
N PHE A 17 -6.77 8.68 9.83
CA PHE A 17 -7.73 9.60 10.46
C PHE A 17 -8.08 10.79 9.56
N ARG A 18 -7.09 11.43 8.93
CA ARG A 18 -7.34 12.55 8.02
C ARG A 18 -8.11 12.14 6.77
N LEU A 19 -7.91 10.92 6.29
CA LEU A 19 -8.61 10.40 5.12
C LEU A 19 -10.05 9.97 5.45
N THR A 20 -10.25 9.29 6.58
CA THR A 20 -11.50 8.60 6.89
C THR A 20 -12.37 9.33 7.91
N GLY A 21 -11.82 10.28 8.67
CA GLY A 21 -12.47 10.87 9.84
C GLY A 21 -12.56 9.94 11.05
N LYS A 22 -12.06 8.69 10.94
CA LYS A 22 -12.19 7.65 11.97
C LYS A 22 -10.85 7.39 12.64
N TRP A 23 -10.85 7.37 13.97
CA TRP A 23 -9.67 7.00 14.73
C TRP A 23 -9.49 5.49 14.72
N VAL A 24 -8.38 5.05 14.14
CA VAL A 24 -7.80 3.76 14.47
C VAL A 24 -7.29 3.84 15.91
N LYS A 25 -7.79 2.99 16.82
CA LYS A 25 -7.48 3.05 18.26
C LYS A 25 -5.96 3.13 18.48
N ARG A 26 -5.45 4.32 18.79
CA ARG A 26 -4.06 4.54 19.20
C ARG A 26 -3.85 3.81 20.53
N GLY A 27 -3.28 2.61 20.49
CA GLY A 27 -2.76 2.06 21.73
C GLY A 27 -1.70 3.02 22.28
N LYS A 28 -1.77 3.33 23.57
CA LYS A 28 -1.00 4.39 24.25
C LYS A 28 0.53 4.20 24.26
N ARG A 29 1.08 3.19 23.56
CA ARG A 29 2.53 2.88 23.51
C ARG A 29 2.98 2.64 22.06
N PRO A 30 4.22 2.96 21.66
CA PRO A 30 4.78 2.47 20.40
C PRO A 30 4.62 0.92 20.33
N GLY A 31 4.08 0.40 19.23
CA GLY A 31 3.93 -1.06 19.02
C GLY A 31 2.67 -1.74 19.57
N VAL A 32 1.55 -1.03 19.78
CA VAL A 32 0.28 -1.68 20.24
C VAL A 32 -0.68 -2.07 19.11
N THR A 33 -0.51 -1.59 17.88
CA THR A 33 -1.25 -2.15 16.73
C THR A 33 -0.62 -3.51 16.44
N ARG A 34 -1.08 -4.55 17.14
CA ARG A 34 -0.59 -5.92 17.05
C ARG A 34 -1.40 -6.77 16.06
N LYS A 35 -2.50 -6.23 15.58
CA LYS A 35 -3.37 -6.83 14.57
C LYS A 35 -3.76 -5.75 13.56
N PRO A 36 -3.99 -6.10 12.29
CA PRO A 36 -4.63 -5.22 11.33
C PRO A 36 -5.90 -4.60 11.93
N VAL A 37 -6.10 -3.30 11.74
CA VAL A 37 -7.34 -2.64 12.16
C VAL A 37 -8.11 -2.20 10.95
N GLU A 38 -9.34 -2.68 10.86
CA GLU A 38 -10.22 -2.44 9.73
C GLU A 38 -11.17 -1.29 10.00
N ILE A 39 -11.37 -0.47 8.96
CA ILE A 39 -12.30 0.64 8.95
C ILE A 39 -13.06 0.61 7.63
N ASN A 40 -14.39 0.55 7.70
CA ASN A 40 -15.20 0.80 6.50
C ASN A 40 -15.17 2.31 6.18
N TRP A 41 -14.75 2.63 4.97
CA TRP A 41 -14.71 3.99 4.44
C TRP A 41 -15.20 4.00 2.99
N ARG A 42 -16.34 4.69 2.74
CA ARG A 42 -16.96 4.83 1.41
C ARG A 42 -17.18 3.49 0.68
N GLY A 43 -17.66 2.47 1.39
CA GLY A 43 -17.92 1.15 0.81
C GLY A 43 -16.65 0.32 0.53
N LYS A 44 -15.48 0.79 0.99
CA LYS A 44 -14.21 0.06 0.93
C LYS A 44 -13.73 -0.28 2.34
N LEU A 45 -13.09 -1.44 2.47
CA LEU A 45 -12.35 -1.81 3.66
C LEU A 45 -10.97 -1.13 3.64
N VAL A 46 -10.68 -0.29 4.62
CA VAL A 46 -9.37 0.31 4.85
C VAL A 46 -8.70 -0.42 6.01
N VAL A 47 -7.49 -0.93 5.80
CA VAL A 47 -6.76 -1.74 6.78
C VAL A 47 -5.51 -0.99 7.25
N ASP A 48 -5.43 -0.65 8.54
CA ASP A 48 -4.22 -0.12 9.17
C ASP A 48 -3.32 -1.27 9.63
N MET A 49 -2.26 -1.57 8.88
CA MET A 49 -1.34 -2.64 9.25
C MET A 49 -0.46 -2.22 10.45
N PRO A 50 -0.02 -3.16 11.31
CA PRO A 50 1.04 -2.91 12.27
C PRO A 50 2.25 -2.21 11.62
N GLY A 51 2.87 -1.28 12.35
CA GLY A 51 4.09 -0.62 11.85
C GLY A 51 5.29 -1.55 11.98
N PHE A 52 6.09 -1.69 10.92
CA PHE A 52 7.29 -2.53 10.93
C PHE A 52 8.56 -1.77 11.34
N GLY A 53 9.67 -2.50 11.48
CA GLY A 53 10.98 -1.98 11.87
C GLY A 53 11.12 -1.68 13.36
N PHE A 54 12.19 -0.96 13.72
CA PHE A 54 12.54 -0.72 15.12
C PHE A 54 11.41 -0.04 15.92
N MET A 55 10.96 -0.73 16.97
CA MET A 55 10.00 -0.23 17.94
C MET A 55 10.65 -0.18 19.31
N SER A 56 10.86 1.03 19.83
CA SER A 56 11.42 1.23 21.17
C SER A 56 10.57 0.51 22.22
N GLY A 57 11.22 -0.29 23.06
CA GLY A 57 10.55 -1.10 24.11
C GLY A 57 9.93 -2.41 23.62
N VAL A 58 10.12 -2.80 22.35
CA VAL A 58 9.67 -4.09 21.80
C VAL A 58 10.88 -4.98 21.50
N PRO A 59 10.97 -6.22 22.02
CA PRO A 59 12.07 -7.15 21.72
C PRO A 59 12.22 -7.44 20.22
N LYS A 60 13.46 -7.64 19.73
CA LYS A 60 13.75 -7.92 18.31
C LYS A 60 12.95 -9.11 17.74
N ALA A 61 12.96 -10.26 18.42
CA ALA A 61 12.20 -11.44 18.02
C ALA A 61 10.69 -11.16 17.86
N LYS A 62 10.16 -10.21 18.63
CA LYS A 62 8.76 -9.79 18.51
C LYS A 62 8.55 -8.83 17.32
N GLN A 63 9.54 -8.01 16.97
CA GLN A 63 9.49 -7.18 15.77
C GLN A 63 9.54 -8.05 14.50
N GLU A 64 10.38 -9.09 14.49
CA GLU A 64 10.44 -10.09 13.41
C GLU A 64 9.10 -10.81 13.24
N ARG A 65 8.54 -11.35 14.32
CA ARG A 65 7.21 -11.98 14.27
C ARG A 65 6.12 -11.05 13.71
N ILE A 66 6.16 -9.75 14.06
CA ILE A 66 5.21 -8.77 13.49
C ILE A 66 5.47 -8.57 11.99
N LYS A 67 6.73 -8.58 11.53
CA LYS A 67 7.06 -8.54 10.10
C LYS A 67 6.45 -9.75 9.40
N ASP A 68 6.65 -10.95 9.95
CA ASP A 68 6.13 -12.20 9.37
C ASP A 68 4.60 -12.21 9.31
N GLU A 69 3.93 -11.78 10.39
CA GLU A 69 2.47 -11.66 10.44
C GLU A 69 1.93 -10.63 9.42
N ILE A 70 2.67 -9.56 9.13
CA ILE A 70 2.30 -8.59 8.07
C ILE A 70 2.47 -9.23 6.69
N VAL A 71 3.59 -9.92 6.44
CA VAL A 71 3.88 -10.54 5.14
C VAL A 71 2.82 -11.59 4.83
N HIS A 72 2.58 -12.54 5.74
CA HIS A 72 1.56 -13.57 5.53
C HIS A 72 0.17 -12.98 5.32
N PHE A 73 -0.23 -11.97 6.10
CA PHE A 73 -1.52 -11.31 5.87
C PHE A 73 -1.63 -10.75 4.44
N ILE A 74 -0.57 -10.13 3.92
CA ILE A 74 -0.60 -9.53 2.58
C ILE A 74 -0.58 -10.62 1.50
N GLU A 75 0.20 -11.69 1.68
CA GLU A 75 0.23 -12.83 0.76
C GLU A 75 -1.13 -13.53 0.70
N ASP A 76 -1.70 -13.88 1.86
CA ASP A 76 -2.98 -14.60 1.97
C ASP A 76 -4.17 -13.80 1.40
N ASN A 77 -4.03 -12.47 1.31
CA ASN A 77 -5.09 -11.57 0.85
C ASN A 77 -4.69 -10.80 -0.42
N ALA A 78 -3.64 -11.20 -1.14
CA ALA A 78 -3.07 -10.43 -2.24
C ALA A 78 -4.11 -10.07 -3.31
N GLU A 79 -4.94 -11.04 -3.70
CA GLU A 79 -6.01 -10.86 -4.71
C GLU A 79 -7.13 -9.90 -4.24
N GLU A 80 -7.33 -9.79 -2.92
CA GLU A 80 -8.33 -8.89 -2.35
C GLU A 80 -7.80 -7.46 -2.15
N ILE A 81 -6.48 -7.26 -2.20
CA ILE A 81 -5.84 -5.96 -1.96
C ILE A 81 -5.80 -5.16 -3.27
N GLU A 82 -6.71 -4.21 -3.38
CA GLU A 82 -6.87 -3.37 -4.58
C GLU A 82 -5.84 -2.23 -4.62
N LEU A 83 -5.28 -1.85 -3.47
CA LEU A 83 -4.33 -0.75 -3.34
C LEU A 83 -3.56 -0.83 -2.02
N ALA A 84 -2.24 -0.68 -2.09
CA ALA A 84 -1.38 -0.43 -0.94
C ALA A 84 -0.93 1.04 -0.88
N VAL A 85 -1.09 1.67 0.28
CA VAL A 85 -0.51 2.98 0.59
C VAL A 85 0.68 2.78 1.54
N LEU A 86 1.88 2.83 0.99
CA LEU A 86 3.12 2.78 1.76
C LEU A 86 3.47 4.17 2.28
N VAL A 87 3.36 4.35 3.60
CA VAL A 87 3.65 5.62 4.26
C VAL A 87 5.09 5.68 4.71
N VAL A 88 5.85 6.63 4.18
CA VAL A 88 7.25 6.86 4.56
C VAL A 88 7.41 8.21 5.25
N ASP A 89 8.32 8.32 6.22
CA ASP A 89 8.74 9.61 6.76
C ASP A 89 9.78 10.20 5.81
N GLY A 90 9.39 11.16 4.97
CA GLY A 90 10.27 11.71 3.94
C GLY A 90 11.50 12.44 4.50
N LYS A 91 11.50 12.86 5.77
CA LYS A 91 12.71 13.40 6.39
C LYS A 91 13.66 12.28 6.81
N ALA A 92 13.13 11.23 7.42
CA ALA A 92 13.94 10.19 8.07
C ALA A 92 14.33 9.04 7.13
N ALA A 93 13.50 8.74 6.13
CA ALA A 93 13.71 7.63 5.19
C ALA A 93 15.05 7.72 4.44
N PRO A 94 15.45 8.86 3.82
CA PRO A 94 16.73 8.94 3.11
C PRO A 94 17.93 8.60 3.99
N GLU A 95 18.01 9.19 5.18
CA GLU A 95 19.11 8.92 6.13
C GLU A 95 19.13 7.46 6.59
N ILE A 96 17.97 6.84 6.73
CA ILE A 96 17.88 5.45 7.18
C ILE A 96 18.28 4.50 6.06
N ILE A 97 17.83 4.75 4.83
CA ILE A 97 18.23 3.99 3.65
C ILE A 97 19.75 4.01 3.51
N GLU A 98 20.37 5.20 3.52
CA GLU A 98 21.83 5.33 3.41
C GLU A 98 22.58 4.58 4.51
N ARG A 99 22.07 4.59 5.76
CA ARG A 99 22.70 3.88 6.88
C ARG A 99 22.65 2.37 6.74
N TRP A 100 21.55 1.83 6.21
CA TRP A 100 21.39 0.40 5.97
C TRP A 100 22.28 -0.07 4.82
N GLU A 101 22.29 0.68 3.72
CA GLU A 101 23.15 0.37 2.57
C GLU A 101 24.64 0.40 2.93
N LYS A 102 25.08 1.36 3.77
CA LYS A 102 26.45 1.40 4.30
C LYS A 102 26.86 0.17 5.12
N ARG A 103 25.88 -0.58 5.64
CA ARG A 103 26.08 -1.84 6.37
C ARG A 103 25.95 -3.07 5.47
N GLY A 104 25.67 -2.88 4.18
CA GLY A 104 25.36 -3.97 3.25
C GLY A 104 23.98 -4.59 3.49
N GLU A 105 23.07 -3.87 4.16
CA GLU A 105 21.72 -4.34 4.47
C GLU A 105 20.69 -3.68 3.53
N ILE A 106 19.65 -4.42 3.14
CA ILE A 106 18.55 -3.89 2.33
C ILE A 106 17.62 -3.06 3.23
N PRO A 107 17.40 -1.77 2.93
CA PRO A 107 16.48 -0.95 3.72
C PRO A 107 15.04 -1.50 3.70
N ILE A 108 14.41 -1.60 4.86
CA ILE A 108 13.07 -2.19 4.98
C ILE A 108 12.02 -1.49 4.10
N ASP A 109 12.09 -0.16 3.97
CA ASP A 109 11.13 0.59 3.13
C ASP A 109 11.24 0.19 1.64
N VAL A 110 12.46 -0.14 1.18
CA VAL A 110 12.74 -0.59 -0.20
C VAL A 110 12.32 -2.04 -0.39
N GLU A 111 12.73 -2.92 0.54
CA GLU A 111 12.34 -4.35 0.55
C GLU A 111 10.82 -4.50 0.49
N PHE A 112 10.11 -3.73 1.32
CA PHE A 112 8.65 -3.83 1.41
C PHE A 112 7.94 -3.27 0.18
N TYR A 113 8.48 -2.23 -0.47
CA TYR A 113 7.95 -1.74 -1.73
C TYR A 113 8.10 -2.78 -2.84
N ALA A 114 9.28 -3.42 -2.94
CA ALA A 114 9.54 -4.47 -3.92
C ALA A 114 8.58 -5.67 -3.71
N PHE A 115 8.45 -6.13 -2.47
CA PHE A 115 7.50 -7.20 -2.10
C PHE A 115 6.06 -6.93 -2.57
N LEU A 116 5.53 -5.72 -2.33
CA LEU A 116 4.18 -5.36 -2.79
C LEU A 116 4.06 -5.38 -4.32
N ARG A 117 5.12 -4.96 -5.02
CA ARG A 117 5.16 -4.96 -6.49
C ARG A 117 5.25 -6.38 -7.06
N GLU A 118 5.97 -7.28 -6.41
CA GLU A 118 6.07 -8.70 -6.78
C GLU A 118 4.71 -9.40 -6.68
N LEU A 119 3.89 -9.03 -5.69
CA LEU A 119 2.51 -9.50 -5.56
C LEU A 119 1.52 -8.84 -6.55
N GLY A 120 1.98 -7.98 -7.46
CA GLY A 120 1.12 -7.26 -8.40
C GLY A 120 0.22 -6.20 -7.77
N ILE A 121 0.41 -5.88 -6.48
CA ILE A 121 -0.44 -4.94 -5.76
C ILE A 121 -0.09 -3.51 -6.21
N PRO A 122 -1.07 -2.70 -6.65
CA PRO A 122 -0.83 -1.28 -6.94
C PRO A 122 -0.35 -0.55 -5.69
N VAL A 123 0.74 0.22 -5.80
CA VAL A 123 1.33 0.94 -4.66
C VAL A 123 1.34 2.45 -4.87
N ILE A 124 0.95 3.19 -3.83
CA ILE A 124 1.24 4.63 -3.69
C ILE A 124 2.18 4.81 -2.49
N VAL A 125 3.28 5.51 -2.69
CA VAL A 125 4.19 5.94 -1.64
C VAL A 125 3.78 7.33 -1.15
N ALA A 126 3.14 7.37 0.01
CA ALA A 126 2.80 8.61 0.69
C ALA A 126 4.02 9.14 1.46
N VAL A 127 4.74 10.10 0.87
CA VAL A 127 5.94 10.72 1.46
C VAL A 127 5.50 11.74 2.51
N ASN A 128 5.28 11.25 3.73
CA ASN A 128 4.72 12.02 4.83
C ASN A 128 5.76 12.91 5.53
N LYS A 129 5.26 13.87 6.31
CA LYS A 129 6.05 14.91 7.00
C LYS A 129 6.80 15.81 6.02
N MET A 130 6.20 16.08 4.87
CA MET A 130 6.75 17.00 3.86
C MET A 130 7.09 18.39 4.44
N ASP A 131 6.39 18.81 5.50
CA ASP A 131 6.66 20.04 6.25
C ASP A 131 8.06 20.10 6.88
N LYS A 132 8.75 18.96 7.00
CA LYS A 132 10.11 18.86 7.55
C LYS A 132 11.19 18.61 6.51
N ILE A 133 10.81 18.57 5.23
CA ILE A 133 11.72 18.25 4.12
C ILE A 133 12.19 19.56 3.49
N ARG A 134 13.51 19.79 3.49
CA ARG A 134 14.09 21.03 2.94
C ARG A 134 14.03 21.07 1.41
N ASN A 135 14.33 19.95 0.74
CA ASN A 135 14.26 19.84 -0.71
C ASN A 135 13.41 18.63 -1.08
N LEU A 136 12.15 18.88 -1.39
CA LEU A 136 11.15 17.84 -1.64
C LEU A 136 11.46 17.07 -2.92
N GLN A 137 11.80 17.76 -4.01
CA GLN A 137 12.12 17.14 -5.28
C GLN A 137 13.32 16.20 -5.17
N ARG A 138 14.40 16.65 -4.53
CA ARG A 138 15.59 15.80 -4.30
C ARG A 138 15.24 14.57 -3.47
N THR A 139 14.40 14.73 -2.45
CA THR A 139 13.98 13.63 -1.59
C THR A 139 13.15 12.61 -2.36
N ILE A 140 12.19 13.05 -3.17
CA ILE A 140 11.37 12.16 -3.99
C ILE A 140 12.23 11.45 -5.04
N ASN A 141 13.12 12.16 -5.73
CA ASN A 141 14.01 11.56 -6.73
C ASN A 141 14.92 10.50 -6.11
N PHE A 142 15.47 10.77 -4.92
CA PHE A 142 16.26 9.79 -4.18
C PHE A 142 15.42 8.55 -3.83
N LEU A 143 14.21 8.73 -3.28
CA LEU A 143 13.35 7.60 -2.93
C LEU A 143 12.94 6.79 -4.17
N ALA A 144 12.63 7.46 -5.28
CA ALA A 144 12.28 6.82 -6.55
C ALA A 144 13.42 5.93 -7.07
N GLU A 145 14.65 6.47 -7.09
CA GLU A 145 15.85 5.70 -7.48
C GLU A 145 16.02 4.47 -6.57
N LYS A 146 15.93 4.66 -5.26
CA LYS A 146 16.08 3.56 -4.28
C LYS A 146 14.99 2.52 -4.37
N PHE A 147 13.79 2.90 -4.79
CA PHE A 147 12.65 1.99 -4.93
C PHE A 147 12.59 1.36 -6.33
N GLY A 148 13.53 1.68 -7.23
CA GLY A 148 13.55 1.17 -8.60
C GLY A 148 12.43 1.73 -9.48
N VAL A 149 11.90 2.92 -9.15
CA VAL A 149 10.78 3.54 -9.87
C VAL A 149 11.31 4.47 -10.95
N PRO A 150 10.95 4.26 -12.24
CA PRO A 150 11.33 5.17 -13.32
C PRO A 150 10.84 6.60 -13.07
N TYR A 151 11.62 7.61 -13.47
CA TYR A 151 11.23 9.01 -13.27
C TYR A 151 9.88 9.38 -13.91
N SER A 152 9.48 8.70 -14.99
CA SER A 152 8.17 8.85 -15.64
C SER A 152 7.00 8.40 -14.76
N GLU A 153 7.21 7.45 -13.86
CA GLU A 153 6.17 6.88 -12.98
C GLU A 153 6.12 7.59 -11.62
N VAL A 154 7.08 8.48 -11.33
CA VAL A 154 7.16 9.19 -10.04
C VAL A 154 5.87 9.94 -9.69
N PRO A 155 5.24 10.73 -10.59
CA PRO A 155 4.00 11.43 -10.27
C PRO A 155 2.82 10.50 -9.93
N GLU A 156 2.85 9.25 -10.41
CA GLU A 156 1.81 8.25 -10.20
C GLU A 156 2.12 7.29 -9.05
N THR A 157 3.29 7.42 -8.44
CA THR A 157 3.78 6.55 -7.37
C THR A 157 4.02 7.32 -6.09
N PHE A 158 4.67 8.49 -6.13
CA PHE A 158 5.05 9.24 -4.95
C PHE A 158 4.19 10.48 -4.77
N ILE A 159 3.46 10.55 -3.64
CA ILE A 159 2.70 11.76 -3.27
C ILE A 159 3.25 12.31 -1.95
N PRO A 160 3.89 13.50 -1.97
CA PRO A 160 4.32 14.14 -0.76
C PRO A 160 3.14 14.76 -0.01
N ILE A 161 3.04 14.47 1.28
CA ILE A 161 1.94 14.91 2.13
C ILE A 161 2.42 15.41 3.49
N SER A 162 1.56 16.17 4.16
CA SER A 162 1.65 16.34 5.61
C SER A 162 0.35 15.91 6.26
N ALA A 163 0.30 14.68 6.79
CA ALA A 163 -0.85 14.19 7.53
C ALA A 163 -1.14 15.04 8.78
N LYS A 164 -0.11 15.65 9.39
CA LYS A 164 -0.26 16.55 10.54
C LYS A 164 -1.08 17.79 10.15
N PHE A 165 -0.70 18.44 9.06
CA PHE A 165 -1.26 19.72 8.63
C PHE A 165 -2.36 19.61 7.55
N GLY A 166 -2.65 18.39 7.07
CA GLY A 166 -3.65 18.17 6.03
C GLY A 166 -3.22 18.59 4.62
N LYS A 167 -1.91 18.80 4.38
CA LYS A 167 -1.39 19.21 3.07
C LYS A 167 -1.33 18.04 2.10
N ASN A 168 -1.69 18.32 0.84
CA ASN A 168 -1.69 17.39 -0.30
C ASN A 168 -2.56 16.13 -0.16
N LEU A 169 -3.55 16.15 0.73
CA LEU A 169 -4.42 14.99 0.94
C LEU A 169 -5.46 14.82 -0.17
N LEU A 170 -5.80 15.89 -0.89
CA LEU A 170 -6.73 15.81 -2.01
C LEU A 170 -6.07 15.10 -3.21
N GLU A 171 -4.81 15.42 -3.47
CA GLU A 171 -3.96 14.83 -4.49
C GLU A 171 -3.76 13.34 -4.21
N LEU A 172 -3.48 12.98 -2.96
CA LEU A 172 -3.42 11.58 -2.54
C LEU A 172 -4.74 10.86 -2.81
N ARG A 173 -5.88 11.43 -2.42
CA ARG A 173 -7.21 10.82 -2.66
C ARG A 173 -7.47 10.63 -4.15
N LYS A 174 -7.20 11.64 -4.98
CA LYS A 174 -7.37 11.56 -6.43
C LYS A 174 -6.54 10.44 -7.04
N LEU A 175 -5.28 10.29 -6.60
CA LEU A 175 -4.43 9.19 -7.09
C LEU A 175 -4.93 7.82 -6.60
N MET A 176 -5.40 7.73 -5.34
CA MET A 176 -6.03 6.51 -4.83
C MET A 176 -7.25 6.13 -5.66
N GLU A 177 -8.15 7.09 -5.93
CA GLU A 177 -9.35 6.88 -6.75
C GLU A 177 -8.99 6.43 -8.17
N LYS A 178 -8.02 7.10 -8.81
CA LYS A 178 -7.50 6.72 -10.14
C LYS A 178 -7.01 5.26 -10.17
N LYS A 179 -6.13 4.86 -9.24
CA LYS A 179 -5.59 3.49 -9.22
C LYS A 179 -6.67 2.43 -8.94
N LEU A 180 -7.63 2.74 -8.08
CA LEU A 180 -8.76 1.84 -7.81
C LEU A 180 -9.67 1.68 -9.03
N GLU A 181 -9.85 2.74 -9.83
CA GLU A 181 -10.60 2.66 -11.09
C GLU A 181 -9.84 1.86 -12.17
N GLU A 182 -8.52 2.03 -12.27
CA GLU A 182 -7.67 1.27 -13.20
C GLU A 182 -7.71 -0.23 -12.89
N GLY A 183 -7.59 -0.62 -11.62
CA GLY A 183 -7.69 -2.02 -11.21
C GLY A 183 -9.07 -2.64 -11.49
N ARG A 184 -10.14 -1.85 -11.44
CA ARG A 184 -11.51 -2.32 -11.79
C ARG A 184 -11.75 -2.46 -13.29
N LYS A 185 -10.97 -1.79 -14.14
CA LYS A 185 -11.08 -1.91 -15.60
C LYS A 185 -10.28 -3.11 -16.13
N GLN A 186 -9.50 -3.77 -15.28
CA GLN A 186 -8.67 -4.92 -15.60
C GLN A 186 -9.25 -6.33 -15.30
N PRO A 187 -10.46 -6.57 -14.74
CA PRO A 187 -11.00 -7.93 -14.67
C PRO A 187 -11.87 -8.29 -15.90
N SER A 188 -11.56 -9.48 -16.48
CA SER A 188 -12.24 -10.27 -17.53
C SER A 188 -11.91 -10.00 -19.02
N ALA A 189 -10.75 -10.48 -19.48
CA ALA A 189 -10.59 -10.92 -20.89
C ALA A 189 -10.61 -12.46 -21.02
N GLU A 190 -10.82 -13.21 -19.93
CA GLU A 190 -10.69 -14.67 -19.90
C GLU A 190 -12.00 -15.41 -19.55
N THR A 191 -13.16 -14.74 -19.51
CA THR A 191 -14.44 -15.41 -19.15
C THR A 191 -15.50 -15.39 -20.26
N GLU A 192 -15.24 -14.80 -21.42
CA GLU A 192 -16.21 -14.80 -22.54
C GLU A 192 -16.05 -15.95 -23.54
N SER A 193 -15.03 -16.81 -23.40
CA SER A 193 -14.78 -17.92 -24.34
C SER A 193 -15.48 -19.26 -24.00
N GLU A 194 -16.07 -19.43 -22.82
CA GLU A 194 -16.72 -20.70 -22.44
C GLU A 194 -18.26 -20.74 -22.59
N ASN A 195 -18.90 -19.64 -23.02
CA ASN A 195 -20.37 -19.59 -23.14
C ASN A 195 -20.92 -19.67 -24.58
N LEU A 196 -20.11 -20.05 -25.57
CA LEU A 196 -20.54 -20.13 -26.98
C LEU A 196 -20.65 -21.57 -27.54
N GLU A 197 -20.29 -22.61 -26.79
CA GLU A 197 -20.34 -24.00 -27.30
C GLU A 197 -21.55 -24.84 -26.83
N ASN A 198 -22.44 -24.32 -25.97
CA ASN A 198 -23.55 -25.12 -25.43
C ASN A 198 -24.95 -24.78 -25.97
N ASP A 199 -25.07 -23.99 -27.05
CA ASP A 199 -26.40 -23.59 -27.57
C ASP A 199 -26.60 -23.83 -29.08
N VAL A 200 -25.93 -24.86 -29.64
CA VAL A 200 -26.26 -25.33 -30.99
C VAL A 200 -26.36 -26.86 -31.05
N GLY A 201 -27.60 -27.33 -31.11
CA GLY A 201 -27.98 -28.53 -31.88
C GLY A 201 -27.99 -29.85 -31.11
N ASP A 202 -29.16 -30.27 -30.62
CA ASP A 202 -30.01 -31.18 -31.39
C ASP A 202 -31.28 -31.49 -30.60
N GLY A 203 -32.34 -30.77 -30.98
CA GLY A 203 -33.69 -30.98 -30.49
C GLY A 203 -34.67 -30.69 -31.60
N LEU A 204 -35.14 -31.77 -32.22
CA LEU A 204 -36.37 -31.88 -33.01
C LEU A 204 -36.32 -31.37 -34.47
N LEU A 205 -36.35 -32.30 -35.42
CA LEU A 205 -37.29 -32.29 -36.55
C LEU A 205 -37.53 -33.73 -37.02
N ASP A 206 -38.55 -34.37 -36.45
CA ASP A 206 -39.33 -35.40 -37.12
C ASP A 206 -40.30 -34.72 -38.09
N ALA A 207 -40.28 -35.11 -39.37
CA ALA A 207 -41.44 -35.34 -40.24
C ALA A 207 -41.06 -35.24 -41.73
N VAL A 208 -41.36 -36.30 -42.48
CA VAL A 208 -42.09 -36.35 -43.76
C VAL A 208 -41.49 -37.45 -44.67
N GLU A 209 -42.37 -38.43 -44.96
CA GLU A 209 -42.35 -39.55 -45.93
C GLU A 209 -41.41 -40.74 -45.71
#